data_AF-A0A9E6PNB1-F1
#
_entry.id   AF-A0A9E6PNB1-F1
#
_cell.length_a   1.000
_cell.length_b   1.000
_cell.length_c   1.000
_cell.angle_alpha   90.00
_cell.angle_beta   90.00
_cell.angle_gamma   90.00
#
_symmetry.space_group_name_H-M   'P 1'
#
loop_
_entity.id
_entity.type
_entity.pdbx_description
1 polymer ?
#
loop_
_entity_poly.entity_id
_entity_poly.type
_entity_poly.pdbx_seq_one_letter_code
_entity_poly.pdbx_strand_id
1 'polypeptide(L)' 'MTFTARFELASGQSLKDMPLELLADGVAVARAKADETGKVLFEVSATATRWAIRVDRTILGA' A
#
# COMPACT_ATOMS: atom_id res chain seq x y z
N MET A 1 -4.97 -14.22 2.38
CA MET A 1 -5.73 -13.07 2.93
C MET A 1 -5.64 -11.93 1.94
N THR A 2 -6.70 -11.14 1.82
CA THR A 2 -6.79 -10.11 0.78
C THR A 2 -7.08 -8.76 1.44
N PHE A 3 -6.30 -7.74 1.09
CA PHE A 3 -6.53 -6.36 1.52
C PHE A 3 -6.86 -5.52 0.30
N THR A 4 -7.93 -4.74 0.42
CA THR A 4 -8.29 -3.73 -0.56
C THR A 4 -8.37 -2.39 0.14
N ALA A 5 -7.67 -1.39 -0.38
CA ALA A 5 -7.70 -0.03 0.15
C ALA A 5 -7.76 0.97 -1.01
N ARG A 6 -8.40 2.11 -0.78
CA ARG A 6 -8.41 3.25 -1.71
C ARG A 6 -7.67 4.40 -1.05
N PHE A 7 -6.74 5.00 -1.78
CA PHE A 7 -5.94 6.11 -1.30
C PHE A 7 -6.14 7.34 -2.18
N GLU A 8 -6.40 8.47 -1.52
CA GLU A 8 -6.59 9.76 -2.14
C GLU A 8 -5.81 10.81 -1.34
N LEU A 9 -5.32 11.83 -2.04
CA LEU A 9 -4.81 13.04 -1.42
C LEU A 9 -5.96 13.77 -0.73
N ALA A 10 -5.62 14.63 0.24
CA ALA A 10 -6.61 15.51 0.87
C ALA A 10 -7.33 16.42 -0.15
N SER A 11 -6.75 16.64 -1.33
CA SER A 11 -7.38 17.33 -2.46
C SER A 11 -8.46 16.51 -3.18
N GLY A 12 -8.67 15.24 -2.82
CA GLY A 12 -9.53 14.29 -3.53
C GLY A 12 -8.89 13.67 -4.78
N GLN A 13 -7.63 14.02 -5.08
CA GLN A 13 -6.90 13.41 -6.20
C GLN A 13 -6.46 11.98 -5.83
N SER A 14 -6.64 11.05 -6.78
CA SER A 14 -6.14 9.68 -6.66
C SER A 14 -4.62 9.65 -6.46
N LEU A 15 -4.14 8.71 -5.63
CA LEU A 15 -2.71 8.38 -5.51
C LEU A 15 -2.25 7.38 -6.59
N LYS A 16 -2.81 7.45 -7.80
CA LYS A 16 -2.42 6.61 -8.94
C LYS A 16 -0.89 6.50 -9.06
N ASP A 17 -0.42 5.28 -9.32
CA ASP A 17 0.99 4.93 -9.47
C ASP A 17 1.87 5.13 -8.22
N MET A 18 1.31 5.62 -7.10
CA MET A 18 2.04 5.77 -5.84
C MET A 18 2.41 4.38 -5.32
N PRO A 19 3.70 4.13 -5.02
CA PRO A 19 4.14 2.86 -4.48
C PRO A 19 3.73 2.73 -3.01
N LEU A 20 3.11 1.60 -2.69
CA LEU A 20 2.60 1.28 -1.37
C LEU A 20 3.17 -0.05 -0.92
N GLU A 21 3.46 -0.16 0.38
CA GLU A 21 3.87 -1.41 1.02
C GLU A 21 2.83 -1.86 2.04
N LEU A 22 2.54 -3.15 2.04
CA LEU A 22 1.83 -3.82 3.12
C LEU A 22 2.84 -4.38 4.12
N LEU A 23 2.66 -4.03 5.38
CA LEU A 23 3.48 -4.45 6.51
C LEU A 23 2.74 -5.50 7.34
N ALA A 24 3.42 -6.60 7.64
CA ALA A 24 3.03 -7.60 8.64
C ALA A 24 3.96 -7.44 9.84
N ASP A 25 3.40 -7.08 11.01
CA ASP A 25 4.15 -6.88 12.25
C ASP A 25 5.38 -5.96 12.08
N GLY A 26 5.25 -4.94 11.23
CA GLY A 26 6.29 -3.94 10.95
C GLY A 26 7.25 -4.30 9.81
N VAL A 27 7.17 -5.50 9.23
CA VAL A 27 8.00 -5.96 8.11
C VAL A 27 7.22 -5.88 6.80
N ALA A 28 7.83 -5.32 5.74
CA ALA A 28 7.19 -5.23 4.44
C ALA A 28 7.08 -6.61 3.80
N VAL A 29 5.86 -7.03 3.47
CA VAL A 29 5.57 -8.36 2.90
C VAL A 29 4.98 -8.32 1.50
N ALA A 30 4.48 -7.16 1.07
CA ALA A 30 4.03 -6.95 -0.31
C ALA A 30 4.21 -5.49 -0.74
N ARG A 31 4.36 -5.29 -2.05
CA ARG A 31 4.43 -3.97 -2.69
C ARG A 31 3.46 -3.92 -3.87
N ALA A 32 2.76 -2.80 -4.01
CA ALA A 32 1.84 -2.58 -5.12
C ALA A 32 1.74 -1.08 -5.44
N LYS A 33 1.20 -0.77 -6.61
CA LYS A 33 0.86 0.60 -7.01
C LYS A 33 -0.65 0.75 -7.07
N ALA A 34 -1.16 1.89 -6.62
CA ALA A 34 -2.57 2.19 -6.75
C ALA A 34 -2.96 2.36 -8.23
N ASP A 35 -4.13 1.84 -8.59
CA ASP A 35 -4.70 1.98 -9.93
C ASP A 35 -5.23 3.40 -10.20
N GLU A 36 -5.87 3.61 -11.36
CA GLU A 36 -6.42 4.91 -11.76
C GLU A 36 -7.41 5.50 -10.75
N THR A 37 -8.14 4.64 -10.04
CA THR A 37 -9.13 5.02 -9.03
C THR A 37 -8.53 5.22 -7.64
N GLY A 38 -7.21 5.01 -7.50
CA GLY A 38 -6.50 5.05 -6.23
C GLY A 38 -6.66 3.76 -5.43
N LYS A 39 -7.22 2.70 -6.02
CA LYS A 39 -7.43 1.41 -5.36
C LYS A 39 -6.18 0.55 -5.47
N VAL A 40 -5.87 -0.18 -4.41
CA VAL A 40 -4.79 -1.17 -4.40
C VAL A 40 -5.31 -2.48 -3.84
N LEU A 41 -4.82 -3.59 -4.41
CA LEU A 41 -5.12 -4.95 -3.97
C LEU A 41 -3.82 -5.60 -3.51
N PHE A 42 -3.81 -6.13 -2.28
CA PHE A 42 -2.74 -6.99 -1.80
C PHE A 42 -3.28 -8.39 -1.57
N GLU A 43 -2.67 -9.36 -2.24
CA GLU A 43 -2.86 -10.77 -1.99
C GLU A 43 -1.65 -11.30 -1.22
N VAL A 44 -1.88 -11.74 0.02
CA VAL A 44 -0.80 -12.17 0.91
C VAL A 44 -1.16 -13.50 1.59
N SER A 45 -0.17 -14.40 1.60
CA SER A 45 -0.23 -15.68 2.31
C SER A 45 0.33 -15.60 3.74
N ALA A 46 0.83 -14.45 4.17
CA ALA A 46 1.38 -14.25 5.51
C ALA A 46 0.30 -14.15 6.59
N THR A 47 0.66 -14.56 7.81
CA THR A 47 -0.13 -14.39 9.03
C THR A 47 0.58 -13.38 9.92
N ALA A 48 -0.16 -12.43 10.50
CA ALA A 48 0.40 -11.37 11.35
C ALA A 48 -0.62 -10.94 12.40
N THR A 49 -0.12 -10.43 13.54
CA THR A 49 -0.99 -9.89 14.60
C THR A 49 -1.43 -8.47 14.27
N ARG A 50 -0.58 -7.70 13.59
CA ARG A 50 -0.83 -6.33 13.16
C ARG A 50 -0.49 -6.13 11.68
N TRP A 51 -1.37 -5.41 11.00
CA TRP A 51 -1.21 -5.01 9.61
C TRP A 51 -1.14 -3.49 9.50
N ALA A 52 -0.34 -2.99 8.56
CA ALA A 52 -0.29 -1.57 8.22
C ALA A 52 0.02 -1.38 6.74
N ILE A 53 -0.51 -0.31 6.14
CA ILE A 53 -0.13 0.11 4.79
C ILE A 53 0.62 1.44 4.91
N ARG A 54 1.72 1.59 4.18
CA ARG A 54 2.46 2.86 4.09
C ARG A 54 2.85 3.18 2.66
N VAL A 55 3.11 4.45 2.39
CA VAL A 55 3.78 4.88 1.16
C VAL A 55 5.23 4.42 1.21
N ASP A 56 5.68 3.74 0.15
CA ASP A 56 7.09 3.40 -0.03
C ASP A 56 7.85 4.68 -0.37
N ARG A 57 8.54 5.27 0.61
CA ARG A 57 9.37 6.45 0.39
C ARG A 57 10.78 6.13 -0.11
N THR A 58 11.14 4.86 -0.27
CA THR A 58 12.45 4.49 -0.83
C THR A 58 12.60 4.93 -2.30
N ILE A 59 11.48 5.19 -2.99
CA ILE A 59 11.48 5.78 -4.33
C ILE A 59 11.91 7.25 -4.37
N LEU A 60 11.94 7.95 -3.24
CA LEU A 60 12.28 9.38 -3.19
C LEU A 60 13.80 9.64 -3.19
N GLY A 61 14.63 8.59 -3.18
CA GLY A 61 16.07 8.72 -3.01
C GLY A 61 16.44 9.18 -1.60
N ALA A 62 17.70 8.97 -1.21
CA ALA A 62 18.27 9.56 0.00
C ALA A 62 18.66 11.02 -0.23
#